data_AF-A0A6B2LKF8-F1
#
_entry.id   AF-A0A6B2LKF8-F1
#
_cell.length_a   1.000
_cell.length_b   1.000
_cell.length_c   1.000
_cell.angle_alpha   90.00
_cell.angle_beta   90.00
_cell.angle_gamma   90.00
#
_symmetry.space_group_name_H-M   'P 1'
#
loop_
_entity.id
_entity.type
_entity.pdbx_description
1 polymer ?
#
loop_
_entity_poly.entity_id
_entity_poly.type
_entity_poly.pdbx_seq_one_letter_code
_entity_poly.pdbx_strand_id
1 'polypeptide(L)'
;MYVKGSAVLLSAWRPISSSHKEHPDMKCYRENNGKMGKKFPTYDVGSKKILHIESWSEITFLNLPETSRLIKMLSELEQYLSYPNKENLQMYESGWGATLNSIIVTSTSIAKQFNEGQSILVEGYSKNLNHMVILSLVQILLDPFYRTIEGFAMLIEKDWIGMRFDFGQKAKETSKVIPYFELFLNCVCSILNE
;
A
#
# COMPACT_ATOMS: atom_id res chain seq x y z
N MET A 1 -6.49 8.65 -7.83
CA MET A 1 -7.38 9.81 -7.64
C MET A 1 -6.65 10.80 -6.72
N TYR A 2 -6.90 12.12 -6.76
CA TYR A 2 -6.08 13.12 -6.06
C TYR A 2 -6.92 14.38 -5.73
N VAL A 3 -6.75 15.06 -4.58
CA VAL A 3 -7.43 16.33 -4.25
C VAL A 3 -6.52 17.29 -3.47
N LYS A 4 -6.79 18.61 -3.56
CA LYS A 4 -6.23 19.64 -2.68
C LYS A 4 -7.39 20.31 -1.92
N GLY A 5 -7.41 20.17 -0.59
CA GLY A 5 -8.47 20.67 0.29
C GLY A 5 -8.92 19.61 1.29
N SER A 6 -8.78 19.93 2.58
CA SER A 6 -8.93 19.08 3.78
C SER A 6 -9.83 17.84 3.64
N ALA A 7 -9.25 16.71 3.26
CA ALA A 7 -9.81 15.37 3.29
C ALA A 7 -8.67 14.33 3.20
N VAL A 8 -8.24 13.78 4.34
CA VAL A 8 -7.34 12.62 4.36
C VAL A 8 -8.18 11.38 4.05
N LEU A 9 -8.09 10.84 2.84
CA LEU A 9 -8.58 9.50 2.53
C LEU A 9 -7.41 8.56 2.21
N LEU A 10 -6.55 8.37 3.22
CA LEU A 10 -5.70 7.19 3.33
C LEU A 10 -6.60 6.07 3.83
N SER A 11 -7.27 5.35 2.92
CA SER A 11 -8.11 4.16 3.16
C SER A 11 -8.40 3.86 4.64
N ALA A 12 -9.23 4.69 5.28
CA ALA A 12 -9.54 4.63 6.72
C ALA A 12 -8.34 4.38 7.67
N TRP A 13 -7.49 5.38 8.00
CA TRP A 13 -6.77 5.34 9.30
C TRP A 13 -6.20 6.66 9.85
N ARG A 14 -6.15 6.74 11.19
CA ARG A 14 -5.55 7.79 12.04
C ARG A 14 -4.06 7.52 12.31
N PRO A 15 -3.21 8.52 12.56
CA PRO A 15 -1.90 8.31 13.19
C PRO A 15 -2.08 7.82 14.64
N ILE A 16 -1.28 6.83 15.06
CA ILE A 16 -1.17 6.46 16.47
C ILE A 16 -0.38 7.56 17.19
N SER A 17 -1.03 8.31 18.07
CA SER A 17 -0.27 9.08 19.07
C SER A 17 0.46 8.06 19.97
N SER A 18 1.75 8.27 20.18
CA SER A 18 2.73 7.44 20.90
C SER A 18 2.38 7.01 22.34
N SER A 19 1.16 7.24 22.81
CA SER A 19 0.72 7.03 24.19
C SER A 19 -0.21 5.83 24.39
N HIS A 20 -0.59 5.05 23.37
CA HIS A 20 -1.56 3.95 23.53
C HIS A 20 -1.00 2.61 23.02
N LYS A 21 -1.09 1.57 23.88
CA LYS A 21 -0.57 0.21 23.65
C LYS A 21 -1.41 -0.67 22.70
N GLU A 22 -2.54 -0.19 22.18
CA GLU A 22 -3.33 -0.90 21.16
C GLU A 22 -4.22 0.10 20.41
N HIS A 23 -4.35 -0.05 19.08
CA HIS A 23 -5.18 0.83 18.27
C HIS A 23 -6.68 0.51 18.45
N PRO A 24 -7.58 1.50 18.59
CA PRO A 24 -9.02 1.28 18.79
C PRO A 24 -9.68 0.37 17.72
N ASP A 25 -9.23 0.47 16.47
CA ASP A 25 -9.76 -0.36 15.38
C ASP A 25 -9.30 -1.82 15.47
N MET A 26 -8.12 -2.10 16.04
CA MET A 26 -7.63 -3.47 16.30
C MET A 26 -8.38 -4.12 17.46
N LYS A 27 -8.74 -3.32 18.47
CA LYS A 27 -9.64 -3.74 19.55
C LYS A 27 -11.03 -4.08 18.99
N CYS A 28 -11.61 -3.20 18.16
CA CYS A 28 -12.90 -3.41 17.51
C CYS A 28 -12.91 -4.63 16.57
N TYR A 29 -11.81 -4.90 15.85
CA TYR A 29 -11.66 -6.07 14.99
C TYR A 29 -11.66 -7.39 15.79
N ARG A 30 -10.92 -7.43 16.91
CA ARG A 30 -10.89 -8.59 17.82
C ARG A 30 -12.24 -8.83 18.49
N GLU A 31 -12.90 -7.78 18.94
CA GLU A 31 -14.22 -7.85 19.58
C GLU A 31 -15.31 -8.39 18.63
N ASN A 32 -15.12 -8.23 17.31
CA ASN A 32 -16.05 -8.70 16.28
C ASN A 32 -15.66 -10.05 15.63
N ASN A 33 -14.73 -10.82 16.22
CA ASN A 33 -14.31 -12.14 15.72
C ASN A 33 -13.96 -12.16 14.21
N GLY A 34 -13.37 -11.08 13.69
CA GLY A 34 -12.95 -10.99 12.29
C GLY A 34 -14.07 -10.93 11.24
N LYS A 35 -15.33 -10.66 11.64
CA LYS A 35 -16.46 -10.50 10.70
C LYS A 35 -16.69 -9.02 10.35
N MET A 36 -16.38 -8.64 9.11
CA MET A 36 -16.74 -7.33 8.52
C MET A 36 -18.23 -7.32 8.17
N GLY A 37 -19.06 -6.77 9.06
CA GLY A 37 -20.51 -6.80 8.90
C GLY A 37 -21.18 -5.53 9.39
N LYS A 38 -20.76 -4.36 8.89
CA LYS A 38 -21.54 -3.11 8.79
C LYS A 38 -20.70 -2.09 8.02
N LYS A 39 -21.35 -1.31 7.14
CA LYS A 39 -20.73 -0.28 6.29
C LYS A 39 -19.67 0.50 7.07
N PHE A 40 -18.42 0.47 6.59
CA PHE A 40 -17.36 1.28 7.17
C PHE A 40 -17.66 2.76 6.91
N PRO A 41 -17.83 3.59 7.94
CA PRO A 41 -17.96 5.02 7.73
C PRO A 41 -16.66 5.56 7.13
N THR A 42 -16.75 6.40 6.11
CA THR A 42 -15.63 7.24 5.66
C THR A 42 -15.45 8.36 6.69
N TYR A 43 -14.33 8.34 7.40
CA TYR A 43 -14.03 9.27 8.48
C TYR A 43 -13.10 10.38 7.99
N ASP A 44 -13.54 11.64 8.12
CA ASP A 44 -12.61 12.76 8.17
C ASP A 44 -11.74 12.63 9.45
N VAL A 45 -10.45 12.38 9.24
CA VAL A 45 -9.44 12.14 10.28
C VAL A 45 -9.31 13.34 11.23
N GLY A 46 -9.61 14.56 10.76
CA GLY A 46 -9.56 15.78 11.57
C GLY A 46 -10.88 16.08 12.28
N SER A 47 -12.03 15.90 11.62
CA SER A 47 -13.31 16.45 12.11
C SER A 47 -14.35 15.43 12.58
N LYS A 48 -14.14 14.12 12.36
CA LYS A 48 -15.16 13.06 12.56
C LYS A 48 -16.49 13.35 11.86
N LYS A 49 -16.49 14.09 10.75
CA LYS A 49 -17.68 14.32 9.91
C LYS A 49 -17.59 13.56 8.60
N ILE A 50 -18.76 13.26 8.03
CA ILE A 50 -18.90 12.83 6.65
C ILE A 50 -18.72 14.08 5.79
N LEU A 51 -17.66 14.12 4.97
CA LEU A 51 -17.44 15.20 4.01
C LEU A 51 -18.24 14.87 2.73
N HIS A 52 -19.20 15.73 2.40
CA HIS A 52 -19.79 15.75 1.06
C HIS A 52 -18.82 16.45 0.12
N ILE A 53 -18.07 15.67 -0.67
CA ILE A 53 -17.16 16.20 -1.69
C ILE A 53 -17.99 16.54 -2.93
N GLU A 54 -18.19 17.83 -3.20
CA GLU A 54 -19.04 18.30 -4.29
C GLU A 54 -18.35 18.25 -5.66
N SER A 55 -17.00 18.32 -5.72
CA SER A 55 -16.24 18.19 -6.96
C SER A 55 -14.78 17.78 -6.75
N TRP A 56 -14.20 17.07 -7.73
CA TRP A 56 -12.78 16.72 -7.77
C TRP A 56 -12.00 17.82 -8.49
N SER A 57 -10.88 18.29 -7.91
CA SER A 57 -10.04 19.29 -8.55
C SER A 57 -9.14 18.70 -9.65
N GLU A 58 -8.65 17.46 -9.48
CA GLU A 58 -7.72 16.82 -10.42
C GLU A 58 -7.80 15.29 -10.33
N ILE A 59 -7.70 14.57 -11.45
CA ILE A 59 -7.71 13.09 -11.47
C ILE A 59 -6.48 12.60 -12.23
N THR A 60 -5.60 11.89 -11.52
CA THR A 60 -4.40 11.27 -12.10
C THR A 60 -4.53 9.74 -12.10
N PHE A 61 -4.25 9.14 -13.26
CA PHE A 61 -4.09 7.69 -13.42
C PHE A 61 -2.61 7.33 -13.27
N LEU A 62 -2.31 6.41 -12.36
CA LEU A 62 -0.93 6.05 -12.00
C LEU A 62 -0.26 5.11 -13.03
N ASN A 63 -1.03 4.57 -13.99
CA ASN A 63 -0.55 3.67 -15.05
C ASN A 63 0.32 2.50 -14.55
N LEU A 64 0.00 1.99 -13.36
CA LEU A 64 0.72 0.88 -12.74
C LEU A 64 0.26 -0.46 -13.33
N PRO A 65 1.16 -1.45 -13.38
CA PRO A 65 0.86 -2.75 -13.98
C PRO A 65 -0.28 -3.46 -13.24
N GLU A 66 -1.01 -4.28 -14.01
CA GLU A 66 -2.03 -5.16 -13.46
C GLU A 66 -1.42 -6.35 -12.72
N THR A 67 -2.21 -6.96 -11.84
CA THR A 67 -1.85 -8.16 -11.08
C THR A 67 -1.34 -9.30 -11.96
N SER A 68 -1.95 -9.51 -13.13
CA SER A 68 -1.53 -10.52 -14.10
C SER A 68 -0.11 -10.28 -14.62
N ARG A 69 0.23 -9.01 -14.89
CA ARG A 69 1.56 -8.61 -15.34
C ARG A 69 2.59 -8.76 -14.23
N LEU A 70 2.24 -8.40 -12.99
CA LEU A 70 3.09 -8.56 -11.83
C LEU A 70 3.43 -10.04 -11.58
N ILE A 71 2.43 -10.93 -11.62
CA ILE A 71 2.66 -12.39 -11.47
C ILE A 71 3.63 -12.89 -12.53
N LYS A 72 3.44 -12.48 -13.79
CA LYS A 72 4.34 -12.86 -14.89
C LYS A 72 5.77 -12.37 -14.65
N MET A 73 5.93 -11.10 -14.24
CA MET A 73 7.23 -10.52 -13.93
C MET A 73 7.94 -11.27 -12.79
N LEU A 74 7.21 -11.65 -11.73
CA LEU A 74 7.81 -12.41 -10.63
C LEU A 74 8.29 -13.79 -11.10
N SER A 75 7.48 -14.51 -11.88
CA SER A 75 7.90 -15.81 -12.43
C SER A 75 9.11 -15.70 -13.37
N GLU A 76 9.17 -14.65 -14.19
CA GLU A 76 10.33 -14.35 -15.04
C GLU A 76 11.60 -14.10 -14.19
N LEU A 77 11.44 -13.48 -13.00
CA LEU A 77 12.55 -13.25 -12.08
C LEU A 77 13.01 -14.48 -11.32
N GLU A 78 12.10 -15.34 -10.88
CA GLU A 78 12.46 -16.62 -10.25
C GLU A 78 13.29 -17.48 -11.22
N GLN A 79 12.94 -17.44 -12.51
CA GLN A 79 13.73 -18.08 -13.56
C GLN A 79 15.12 -17.45 -13.72
N TYR A 80 15.23 -16.11 -13.67
CA TYR A 80 16.52 -15.41 -13.69
C TYR A 80 17.42 -15.78 -12.51
N LEU A 81 16.88 -15.76 -11.29
CA LEU A 81 17.64 -16.07 -10.09
C LEU A 81 18.19 -17.51 -10.11
N SER A 82 17.52 -18.40 -10.84
CA SER A 82 18.01 -19.76 -11.08
C SER A 82 19.18 -19.82 -12.07
N TYR A 83 19.24 -18.91 -13.06
CA TYR A 83 20.26 -18.86 -14.11
C TYR A 83 20.61 -17.41 -14.52
N PRO A 84 21.54 -16.75 -13.82
CA PRO A 84 21.82 -15.33 -14.05
C PRO A 84 22.60 -15.08 -15.36
N ASN A 85 22.09 -14.19 -16.22
CA ASN A 85 22.77 -13.69 -17.42
C ASN A 85 22.46 -12.18 -17.67
N LYS A 86 23.18 -11.55 -18.61
CA LYS A 86 23.03 -10.09 -18.91
C LYS A 86 21.68 -9.71 -19.53
N GLU A 87 21.11 -10.56 -20.37
CA GLU A 87 19.81 -10.32 -21.02
C GLU A 87 18.68 -10.30 -19.98
N ASN A 88 18.74 -11.22 -19.01
CA ASN A 88 17.78 -11.33 -17.94
C ASN A 88 17.88 -10.15 -16.93
N LEU A 89 19.07 -9.56 -16.74
CA LEU A 89 19.21 -8.33 -15.93
C LEU A 89 18.49 -7.14 -16.58
N GLN A 90 18.64 -6.97 -17.90
CA GLN A 90 17.90 -5.94 -18.64
C GLN A 90 16.37 -6.15 -18.56
N MET A 91 15.95 -7.41 -18.55
CA MET A 91 14.54 -7.79 -18.37
C MET A 91 14.01 -7.43 -16.97
N TYR A 92 14.81 -7.65 -15.92
CA TYR A 92 14.49 -7.18 -14.57
C TYR A 92 14.33 -5.67 -14.53
N GLU A 93 15.32 -4.93 -15.02
CA GLU A 93 15.35 -3.46 -15.00
C GLU A 93 14.14 -2.87 -15.74
N SER A 94 13.82 -3.39 -16.91
CA SER A 94 12.69 -2.93 -17.74
C SER A 94 11.32 -3.41 -17.26
N GLY A 95 11.25 -4.43 -16.40
CA GLY A 95 10.01 -5.01 -15.89
C GLY A 95 9.76 -4.66 -14.43
N TRP A 96 10.27 -5.50 -13.53
CA TRP A 96 10.07 -5.35 -12.09
C TRP A 96 10.75 -4.10 -11.53
N GLY A 97 11.99 -3.81 -11.95
CA GLY A 97 12.73 -2.62 -11.54
C GLY A 97 12.01 -1.34 -11.91
N ALA A 98 11.53 -1.22 -13.15
CA ALA A 98 10.71 -0.09 -13.60
C ALA A 98 9.40 0.04 -12.81
N THR A 99 8.77 -1.09 -12.47
CA THR A 99 7.54 -1.11 -11.65
C THR A 99 7.81 -0.63 -10.23
N LEU A 100 8.87 -1.12 -9.60
CA LEU A 100 9.34 -0.72 -8.28
C LEU A 100 9.61 0.78 -8.25
N ASN A 101 10.38 1.31 -9.22
CA ASN A 101 10.66 2.73 -9.33
C ASN A 101 9.38 3.56 -9.49
N SER A 102 8.44 3.11 -10.33
CA SER A 102 7.16 3.79 -10.52
C SER A 102 6.34 3.87 -9.23
N ILE A 103 6.33 2.80 -8.43
CA ILE A 103 5.63 2.76 -7.14
C ILE A 103 6.31 3.69 -6.11
N ILE A 104 7.64 3.66 -6.02
CA ILE A 104 8.39 4.52 -5.09
C ILE A 104 8.17 5.99 -5.46
N VAL A 105 8.40 6.38 -6.72
CA VAL A 105 8.20 7.76 -7.18
C VAL A 105 6.78 8.23 -6.92
N THR A 106 5.79 7.38 -7.19
CA THR A 106 4.39 7.69 -6.90
C THR A 106 4.14 7.90 -5.42
N SER A 107 4.66 7.02 -4.56
CA SER A 107 4.51 7.09 -3.10
C SER A 107 5.18 8.33 -2.53
N THR A 108 6.39 8.65 -2.98
CA THR A 108 7.12 9.87 -2.59
C THR A 108 6.39 11.13 -3.03
N SER A 109 5.85 11.15 -4.25
CA SER A 109 5.04 12.27 -4.73
C SER A 109 3.78 12.47 -3.89
N ILE A 110 3.06 11.39 -3.56
CA ILE A 110 1.87 11.46 -2.69
C ILE A 110 2.24 11.94 -1.29
N ALA A 111 3.32 11.42 -0.70
CA ALA A 111 3.81 11.84 0.62
C ALA A 111 4.17 13.34 0.62
N LYS A 112 4.89 13.82 -0.40
CA LYS A 112 5.23 15.24 -0.54
C LYS A 112 3.99 16.12 -0.59
N GLN A 113 3.03 15.77 -1.45
CA GLN A 113 1.78 16.51 -1.61
C GLN A 113 0.96 16.50 -0.32
N PHE A 114 0.91 15.38 0.40
CA PHE A 114 0.29 15.30 1.71
C PHE A 114 0.95 16.25 2.72
N ASN A 115 2.29 16.29 2.76
CA ASN A 115 3.05 17.17 3.64
C ASN A 115 2.87 18.67 3.30
N GLU A 116 2.55 18.98 2.05
CA GLU A 116 2.16 20.33 1.58
C GLU A 116 0.70 20.70 1.92
N GLY A 117 0.00 19.86 2.69
CA GLY A 117 -1.39 20.08 3.13
C GLY A 117 -2.44 19.65 2.11
N GLN A 118 -2.06 18.88 1.09
CA GLN A 118 -2.98 18.37 0.07
C GLN A 118 -3.66 17.08 0.55
N SER A 119 -4.82 16.77 -0.01
CA SER A 119 -5.78 15.81 0.54
C SER A 119 -6.07 14.72 -0.46
N ILE A 120 -5.50 13.55 -0.26
CA ILE A 120 -5.32 12.58 -1.36
C ILE A 120 -6.19 11.35 -1.11
N LEU A 121 -6.91 10.92 -2.16
CA LEU A 121 -7.61 9.65 -2.22
C LEU A 121 -6.91 8.68 -3.17
N VAL A 122 -6.25 7.67 -2.63
CA VAL A 122 -5.73 6.56 -3.45
C VAL A 122 -6.73 5.42 -3.45
N GLU A 123 -7.31 5.15 -4.62
CA GLU A 123 -8.27 4.07 -4.82
C GLU A 123 -7.70 3.05 -5.81
N GLY A 124 -7.97 1.76 -5.56
CA GLY A 124 -7.75 0.68 -6.52
C GLY A 124 -9.06 0.02 -6.92
N TYR A 125 -9.00 -0.84 -7.93
CA TYR A 125 -10.13 -1.63 -8.39
C TYR A 125 -10.01 -3.09 -7.90
N SER A 126 -11.14 -3.81 -7.89
CA SER A 126 -11.39 -5.06 -7.15
C SER A 126 -10.36 -6.20 -7.27
N LYS A 127 -9.44 -6.16 -8.24
CA LYS A 127 -8.41 -7.19 -8.45
C LYS A 127 -6.98 -6.66 -8.42
N ASN A 128 -6.78 -5.35 -8.24
CA ASN A 128 -5.47 -4.69 -8.27
C ASN A 128 -5.19 -3.98 -6.93
N LEU A 129 -4.14 -4.44 -6.25
CA LEU A 129 -3.76 -3.98 -4.91
C LEU A 129 -2.58 -2.99 -4.92
N ASN A 130 -2.26 -2.36 -6.06
CA ASN A 130 -1.22 -1.33 -6.13
C ASN A 130 -1.43 -0.19 -5.11
N HIS A 131 -2.70 0.20 -4.87
CA HIS A 131 -3.06 1.22 -3.90
C HIS A 131 -2.60 0.87 -2.47
N MET A 132 -2.70 -0.41 -2.07
CA MET A 132 -2.32 -0.90 -0.75
C MET A 132 -0.80 -0.82 -0.53
N VAL A 133 -0.02 -1.14 -1.56
CA VAL A 133 1.45 -0.97 -1.57
C VAL A 133 1.80 0.51 -1.38
N ILE A 134 1.22 1.39 -2.21
CA ILE A 134 1.49 2.82 -2.17
C ILE A 134 1.14 3.43 -0.81
N LEU A 135 -0.04 3.12 -0.29
CA LEU A 135 -0.51 3.65 0.99
C LEU A 135 0.36 3.19 2.16
N SER A 136 0.86 1.95 2.12
CA SER A 136 1.83 1.43 3.09
C SER A 136 3.15 2.21 3.01
N LEU A 137 3.67 2.46 1.80
CA LEU A 137 4.92 3.20 1.60
C LEU A 137 4.80 4.67 2.00
N VAL A 138 3.68 5.33 1.65
CA VAL A 138 3.41 6.72 2.05
C VAL A 138 3.46 6.87 3.57
N GLN A 139 2.92 5.91 4.32
CA GLN A 139 3.01 5.93 5.78
C GLN A 139 4.45 5.80 6.28
N ILE A 140 5.24 4.89 5.71
CA ILE A 140 6.67 4.74 6.04
C ILE A 140 7.46 6.03 5.77
N LEU A 141 7.14 6.72 4.66
CA LEU A 141 7.79 7.97 4.27
C LEU A 141 7.40 9.14 5.19
N LEU A 142 6.14 9.21 5.61
CA LEU A 142 5.61 10.33 6.41
C LEU A 142 5.88 10.20 7.91
N ASP A 143 5.85 8.98 8.47
CA ASP A 143 5.96 8.76 9.90
C ASP A 143 7.21 7.92 10.24
N PRO A 144 8.23 8.50 10.91
CA PRO A 144 9.41 7.77 11.37
C PRO A 144 9.09 6.55 12.24
N PHE A 145 7.95 6.52 12.94
CA PHE A 145 7.56 5.38 13.76
C PHE A 145 7.49 4.09 12.94
N TYR A 146 6.92 4.12 11.73
CA TYR A 146 6.80 2.94 10.87
C TYR A 146 8.14 2.42 10.32
N ARG A 147 9.26 3.13 10.56
CA ARG A 147 10.62 2.68 10.27
C ARG A 147 11.31 1.98 11.45
N THR A 148 10.64 1.87 12.59
CA THR A 148 11.05 1.00 13.70
C THR A 148 10.56 -0.42 13.49
N ILE A 149 11.14 -1.42 14.17
CA ILE A 149 10.68 -2.81 14.09
C ILE A 149 9.22 -2.90 14.56
N GLU A 150 8.90 -2.24 15.67
CA GLU A 150 7.57 -2.22 16.26
C GLU A 150 6.56 -1.54 15.33
N GLY A 151 6.90 -0.35 14.79
CA GLY A 151 6.02 0.35 13.87
C GLY A 151 5.83 -0.41 12.57
N PHE A 152 6.88 -1.00 12.00
CA PHE A 152 6.77 -1.79 10.78
C PHE A 152 5.88 -3.03 10.98
N ALA A 153 6.01 -3.73 12.11
CA ALA A 153 5.12 -4.83 12.47
C ALA A 153 3.65 -4.35 12.59
N MET A 154 3.42 -3.22 13.25
CA MET A 154 2.07 -2.64 13.36
C MET A 154 1.49 -2.24 12.00
N LEU A 155 2.31 -1.73 11.08
CA LEU A 155 1.88 -1.42 9.72
C LEU A 155 1.47 -2.68 8.96
N ILE A 156 2.25 -3.77 9.05
CA ILE A 156 1.90 -5.06 8.45
C ILE A 156 0.60 -5.61 9.04
N GLU A 157 0.44 -5.59 10.36
CA GLU A 157 -0.79 -6.04 11.01
C GLU A 157 -2.01 -5.24 10.53
N LYS A 158 -1.85 -3.92 10.45
CA LYS A 158 -2.93 -3.02 10.04
C LYS A 158 -3.29 -3.17 8.56
N ASP A 159 -2.33 -2.92 7.67
CA ASP A 159 -2.61 -2.76 6.25
C ASP A 159 -2.63 -4.08 5.51
N TRP A 160 -1.87 -5.08 5.95
CA TRP A 160 -1.75 -6.34 5.25
C TRP A 160 -2.64 -7.42 5.84
N ILE A 161 -2.53 -7.64 7.16
CA ILE A 161 -3.35 -8.63 7.84
C ILE A 161 -4.79 -8.13 8.00
N GLY A 162 -4.99 -6.87 8.40
CA GLY A 162 -6.31 -6.26 8.57
C GLY A 162 -7.12 -6.24 7.27
N MET A 163 -6.48 -6.00 6.13
CA MET A 163 -7.11 -6.07 4.80
C MET A 163 -7.24 -7.49 4.25
N ARG A 164 -6.85 -8.52 5.02
CA ARG A 164 -6.91 -9.94 4.66
C ARG A 164 -6.12 -10.25 3.39
N PHE A 165 -4.96 -9.61 3.23
CA PHE A 165 -4.04 -9.96 2.17
C PHE A 165 -3.68 -11.43 2.23
N ASP A 166 -3.64 -12.07 1.07
CA ASP A 166 -3.32 -13.49 0.97
C ASP A 166 -1.80 -13.66 0.83
N PHE A 167 -1.13 -13.95 1.94
CA PHE A 167 0.30 -14.26 2.02
C PHE A 167 0.64 -15.66 1.45
N GLY A 168 -0.03 -16.09 0.38
CA GLY A 168 0.17 -17.38 -0.26
C GLY A 168 -0.61 -18.55 0.37
N GLN A 169 -1.60 -18.28 1.23
CA GLN A 169 -2.49 -19.33 1.74
C GLN A 169 -3.29 -19.99 0.61
N LYS A 170 -3.80 -19.21 -0.36
CA LYS A 170 -4.49 -19.76 -1.53
C LYS A 170 -3.56 -20.16 -2.67
N ALA A 171 -2.26 -19.89 -2.57
CA ALA A 171 -1.30 -20.34 -3.57
C ALA A 171 -1.26 -21.88 -3.66
N LYS A 172 -1.63 -22.60 -2.59
CA LYS A 172 -1.83 -24.06 -2.59
C LYS A 172 -2.93 -24.54 -3.53
N GLU A 173 -3.92 -23.68 -3.82
CA GLU A 173 -5.08 -24.01 -4.64
C GLU A 173 -4.93 -23.48 -6.07
N THR A 174 -4.29 -22.31 -6.23
CA THR A 174 -4.21 -21.61 -7.53
C THR A 174 -2.85 -21.71 -8.21
N SER A 175 -1.84 -22.26 -7.52
CA SER A 175 -0.42 -22.28 -7.92
C SER A 175 0.13 -20.91 -8.30
N LYS A 176 -0.49 -19.83 -7.81
CA LYS A 176 -0.11 -18.44 -8.12
C LYS A 176 -0.06 -17.62 -6.83
N VAL A 177 1.13 -17.14 -6.51
CA VAL A 177 1.33 -16.12 -5.47
C VAL A 177 1.06 -14.76 -6.08
N ILE A 178 0.31 -13.92 -5.35
CA ILE A 178 0.08 -12.53 -5.77
C ILE A 178 1.22 -11.68 -5.19
N PRO A 179 2.09 -11.08 -6.02
CA PRO A 179 3.40 -10.62 -5.58
C PRO A 179 3.39 -9.21 -4.98
N TYR A 180 2.29 -8.78 -4.37
CA TYR A 180 2.17 -7.42 -3.85
C TYR A 180 2.96 -7.21 -2.57
N PHE A 181 3.04 -8.22 -1.71
CA PHE A 181 3.82 -8.11 -0.46
C PHE A 181 5.31 -8.11 -0.76
N GLU A 182 5.77 -8.94 -1.69
CA GLU A 182 7.14 -8.97 -2.20
C GLU A 182 7.51 -7.63 -2.84
N LEU A 183 6.63 -7.07 -3.67
CA LEU A 183 6.80 -5.74 -4.26
C LEU A 183 6.91 -4.65 -3.19
N PHE A 184 6.05 -4.70 -2.18
CA PHE A 184 6.11 -3.78 -1.03
C PHE A 184 7.45 -3.88 -0.29
N LEU A 185 7.89 -5.09 0.08
CA LEU A 185 9.16 -5.29 0.77
C LEU A 185 10.36 -4.84 -0.08
N ASN A 186 10.33 -5.09 -1.38
CA ASN A 186 11.38 -4.61 -2.29
C ASN A 186 11.43 -3.06 -2.31
N CYS A 187 10.27 -2.40 -2.37
CA CYS A 187 10.20 -0.95 -2.29
C CYS A 187 10.73 -0.41 -0.94
N VAL A 188 10.38 -1.05 0.17
CA VAL A 188 10.87 -0.67 1.51
C VAL A 188 12.39 -0.80 1.57
N CYS A 189 12.95 -1.92 1.10
CA CYS A 189 14.39 -2.10 1.03
C CYS A 189 15.07 -1.02 0.18
N SER A 190 14.51 -0.68 -0.98
CA SER A 190 15.04 0.39 -1.82
C SER A 190 15.02 1.75 -1.11
N ILE A 191 13.91 2.12 -0.47
CA ILE A 191 13.78 3.40 0.27
C ILE A 191 14.76 3.46 1.45
N LEU A 192 15.02 2.34 2.13
CA LEU A 192 15.91 2.31 3.30
C LEU A 192 17.40 2.22 2.95
N ASN A 193 17.73 1.81 1.73
CA ASN A 193 19.10 1.68 1.23
C ASN A 193 19.58 2.91 0.42
N GLU A 194 18.71 3.89 0.18
CA GLU A 194 19.07 5.22 -0.35
C GLU A 194 19.70 6.10 0.74
#